data_AF-A0A3N4Q8M9-F1
#
_entry.id   AF-A0A3N4Q8M9-F1
#
_cell.length_a   1.000
_cell.length_b   1.000
_cell.length_c   1.000
_cell.angle_alpha   90.00
_cell.angle_beta   90.00
_cell.angle_gamma   90.00
#
_symmetry.space_group_name_H-M   'P 1'
#
loop_
_entity.id
_entity.type
_entity.pdbx_description
1 polymer ?
#
loop_
_entity_poly.entity_id
_entity_poly.type
_entity_poly.pdbx_seq_one_letter_code
_entity_poly.pdbx_strand_id
1 'polypeptide(L)'
;MKKLLMLAAVIILTVPAGVAANSGKTAGGYTNIDQDWEKSKTGTWSGKKDGKTYWYKLDKNAQLWWSTDGQQWAVVDGGMWADKDGRWLKIGDGKLWWTADGGKNFAEVPEWKWEAPDGKWYKFDAKWTLWVNK
;
A
#
# COMPACT_ATOMS: atom_id res chain seq x y z
N MET A 1 58.98 32.43 5.32
CA MET A 1 59.66 33.26 4.32
C MET A 1 59.21 32.85 2.92
N LYS A 2 58.93 33.83 2.04
CA LYS A 2 58.73 33.72 0.56
C LYS A 2 57.43 33.00 0.13
N LYS A 3 56.36 33.72 -0.21
CA LYS A 3 55.98 34.28 -1.53
C LYS A 3 55.97 33.23 -2.66
N LEU A 4 54.79 32.93 -3.21
CA LEU A 4 54.52 33.07 -4.65
C LEU A 4 53.00 33.02 -4.94
N LEU A 5 52.54 34.02 -5.69
CA LEU A 5 51.24 34.08 -6.37
C LEU A 5 51.21 33.08 -7.54
N MET A 6 50.03 32.52 -7.85
CA MET A 6 49.58 32.39 -9.24
C MET A 6 48.04 32.47 -9.32
N LEU A 7 47.58 33.43 -10.11
CA LEU A 7 46.21 33.56 -10.62
C LEU A 7 45.95 32.46 -11.66
N ALA A 8 44.76 31.88 -11.64
CA ALA A 8 44.17 31.23 -12.81
C ALA A 8 42.78 31.84 -13.05
N ALA A 9 42.70 32.69 -14.08
CA ALA A 9 41.45 33.22 -14.61
C ALA A 9 40.78 32.13 -15.45
N VAL A 10 39.54 31.77 -15.12
CA VAL A 10 38.69 30.93 -15.97
C VAL A 10 37.54 31.78 -16.48
N ILE A 11 37.46 31.81 -17.81
CA ILE A 11 36.51 32.55 -18.64
C ILE A 11 35.12 31.93 -18.49
N ILE A 12 34.14 32.72 -18.06
CA ILE A 12 32.72 32.32 -18.08
C ILE A 12 32.16 32.67 -19.47
N LEU A 13 31.94 31.64 -20.29
CA LEU A 13 31.20 31.73 -21.55
C LEU A 13 29.70 31.88 -21.24
N THR A 14 29.13 33.03 -21.63
CA THR A 14 27.68 33.29 -21.65
C THR A 14 27.03 32.53 -22.81
N VAL A 15 26.00 31.73 -22.52
CA VAL A 15 25.13 31.14 -23.55
C VAL A 15 23.83 31.95 -23.61
N PRO A 16 23.39 32.43 -24.78
CA PRO A 16 22.12 33.14 -24.90
C PRO A 16 20.92 32.20 -24.76
N ALA A 17 19.88 32.71 -24.11
CA ALA A 17 18.56 32.10 -23.97
C ALA A 17 17.90 31.91 -25.35
N GLY A 18 17.54 30.66 -25.65
CA GLY A 18 16.67 30.29 -26.75
C GLY A 18 15.60 29.34 -26.23
N VAL A 19 14.45 29.89 -25.81
CA VAL A 19 13.28 29.10 -25.45
C VAL A 19 12.52 28.81 -26.74
N ALA A 20 12.81 27.68 -27.38
CA ALA A 20 11.95 27.13 -28.42
C ALA A 20 10.81 26.37 -27.73
N ALA A 21 9.62 26.97 -27.69
CA ALA A 21 8.41 26.29 -27.30
C ALA A 21 8.07 25.24 -28.36
N ASN A 22 8.56 24.01 -28.16
CA ASN A 22 8.09 22.86 -28.93
C ASN A 22 6.76 22.41 -28.33
N SER A 23 5.67 22.85 -28.96
CA SER A 23 4.30 22.39 -28.70
C SER A 23 4.12 20.95 -29.21
N GLY A 24 4.88 20.02 -28.63
CA GLY A 24 4.60 18.60 -28.72
C GLY A 24 3.47 18.28 -27.78
N LYS A 25 2.23 18.27 -28.29
CA LYS A 25 1.11 17.56 -27.67
C LYS A 25 1.50 16.09 -27.50
N THR A 26 2.14 15.77 -26.39
CA THR A 26 2.17 14.40 -25.89
C THR A 26 0.94 14.27 -25.02
N ALA A 27 0.03 13.43 -25.48
CA ALA A 27 -1.11 12.94 -24.76
C ALA A 27 -0.62 12.22 -23.49
N GLY A 28 -0.33 13.00 -22.44
CA GLY A 28 -0.25 12.50 -21.09
C GLY A 28 -1.67 12.37 -20.56
N GLY A 29 -2.43 11.44 -21.15
CA GLY A 29 -3.58 10.91 -20.46
C GLY A 29 -3.06 10.39 -19.13
N TYR A 30 -3.42 11.05 -18.03
CA TYR A 30 -3.48 10.37 -16.77
C TYR A 30 -4.39 9.18 -17.05
N THR A 31 -3.81 8.01 -17.30
CA THR A 31 -4.53 6.78 -17.07
C THR A 31 -4.84 6.86 -15.61
N ASN A 32 -6.05 7.35 -15.31
CA ASN A 32 -6.72 7.00 -14.09
C ASN A 32 -6.71 5.48 -14.18
N ILE A 33 -5.73 4.86 -13.51
CA ILE A 33 -5.87 3.48 -13.12
C ILE A 33 -6.94 3.55 -12.04
N ASP A 34 -8.17 3.86 -12.44
CA ASP A 34 -9.36 3.32 -11.84
C ASP A 34 -9.21 1.82 -12.06
N GLN A 35 -8.31 1.23 -11.28
CA GLN A 35 -8.28 -0.18 -10.99
C GLN A 35 -9.71 -0.43 -10.55
N ASP A 36 -10.52 -1.08 -11.40
CA ASP A 36 -11.94 -1.28 -11.15
C ASP A 36 -12.08 -2.02 -9.81
N TRP A 37 -12.35 -1.25 -8.75
CA TRP A 37 -12.58 -1.78 -7.43
C TRP A 37 -13.99 -2.31 -7.42
N GLU A 38 -14.15 -3.62 -7.32
CA GLU A 38 -15.45 -4.26 -7.17
C GLU A 38 -15.70 -4.59 -5.70
N LYS A 39 -16.95 -4.45 -5.26
CA LYS A 39 -17.34 -4.89 -3.92
C LYS A 39 -17.17 -6.42 -3.86
N SER A 40 -16.46 -6.92 -2.85
CA SER A 40 -16.29 -8.35 -2.67
C SER A 40 -17.64 -9.02 -2.44
N LYS A 41 -17.96 -10.03 -3.26
CA LYS A 41 -19.22 -10.80 -3.15
C LYS A 41 -19.26 -11.65 -1.89
N THR A 42 -18.11 -12.12 -1.43
CA THR A 42 -17.98 -13.00 -0.27
C THR A 42 -17.64 -12.25 1.01
N GLY A 43 -17.06 -11.05 0.89
CA GLY A 43 -16.48 -10.34 2.04
C GLY A 43 -15.27 -11.09 2.63
N THR A 44 -14.68 -12.01 1.87
CA THR A 44 -13.51 -12.80 2.30
C THR A 44 -12.25 -12.38 1.56
N TRP A 45 -11.11 -12.42 2.23
CA TRP A 45 -9.79 -12.19 1.66
C TRP A 45 -8.79 -13.23 2.15
N SER A 46 -7.67 -13.36 1.45
CA SER A 46 -6.60 -14.29 1.82
C SER A 46 -5.51 -13.59 2.64
N GLY A 47 -4.86 -14.34 3.52
CA GLY A 47 -3.64 -13.93 4.22
C GLY A 47 -2.75 -15.14 4.51
N LYS A 48 -1.47 -14.91 4.81
CA LYS A 48 -0.49 -16.00 4.98
C LYS A 48 0.08 -16.02 6.38
N LYS A 49 -0.07 -17.13 7.08
CA LYS A 49 0.47 -17.33 8.43
C LYS A 49 1.12 -18.71 8.50
N ASP A 50 2.29 -18.82 9.12
CA ASP A 50 2.98 -20.11 9.31
C ASP A 50 3.15 -20.93 8.01
N GLY A 51 3.39 -20.26 6.89
CA GLY A 51 3.52 -20.88 5.56
C GLY A 51 2.22 -21.34 4.90
N LYS A 52 1.06 -21.19 5.56
CA LYS A 52 -0.26 -21.59 5.06
C LYS A 52 -1.10 -20.37 4.68
N THR A 53 -1.97 -20.54 3.69
CA THR A 53 -2.99 -19.56 3.33
C THR A 53 -4.22 -19.76 4.19
N TYR A 54 -4.72 -18.66 4.75
CA TYR A 54 -5.95 -18.60 5.53
C TYR A 54 -6.92 -17.63 4.85
N TRP A 55 -8.21 -17.91 4.99
CA TRP A 55 -9.28 -17.01 4.59
C TRP A 55 -9.74 -16.20 5.79
N TYR A 56 -9.96 -14.91 5.60
CA TYR A 56 -10.41 -13.99 6.63
C TYR A 56 -11.72 -13.34 6.22
N LYS A 57 -12.54 -12.94 7.21
CA LYS A 57 -13.73 -12.11 7.03
C LYS A 57 -13.99 -11.27 8.28
N LEU A 58 -14.79 -10.21 8.11
CA LEU A 58 -15.37 -9.46 9.23
C LEU A 58 -16.82 -9.87 9.45
N ASP A 59 -17.26 -9.86 10.70
CA ASP A 59 -18.69 -9.87 11.03
C ASP A 59 -19.27 -8.45 11.17
N LYS A 60 -20.53 -8.37 11.60
CA LYS A 60 -21.25 -7.09 11.76
C LYS A 60 -20.65 -6.16 12.82
N ASN A 61 -19.84 -6.69 13.74
CA ASN A 61 -19.17 -5.94 14.81
C ASN A 61 -17.72 -5.64 14.45
N ALA A 62 -17.32 -5.83 13.18
CA ALA A 62 -15.92 -5.76 12.73
C ALA A 62 -14.99 -6.73 13.48
N GLN A 63 -15.52 -7.82 14.03
CA GLN A 63 -14.70 -8.90 14.59
C GLN A 63 -14.10 -9.71 13.44
N LEU A 64 -12.81 -10.05 13.58
CA LEU A 64 -12.08 -10.82 12.58
C LEU A 64 -12.26 -12.32 12.79
N TRP A 65 -12.61 -13.02 11.72
CA TRP A 65 -12.76 -14.47 11.67
C TRP A 65 -11.81 -15.05 10.62
N TRP A 66 -11.31 -16.26 10.87
CA TRP A 66 -10.47 -17.00 9.94
C TRP A 66 -11.03 -18.39 9.64
N SER A 67 -10.59 -18.95 8.51
CA SER A 67 -10.91 -20.29 8.07
C SER A 67 -9.77 -20.88 7.24
N THR A 68 -9.53 -22.19 7.36
CA THR A 68 -8.60 -22.94 6.49
C THR A 68 -9.27 -23.56 5.27
N ASP A 69 -10.60 -23.73 5.30
CA ASP A 69 -11.38 -24.40 4.26
C ASP A 69 -12.43 -23.47 3.61
N GLY A 70 -12.59 -22.25 4.10
CA GLY A 70 -13.61 -21.29 3.70
C GLY A 70 -15.03 -21.60 4.22
N GLN A 71 -15.20 -22.69 4.95
CA GLN A 71 -16.50 -23.21 5.42
C GLN A 71 -16.64 -23.11 6.94
N GLN A 72 -15.63 -23.57 7.68
CA GLN A 72 -15.59 -23.51 9.14
C GLN A 72 -14.81 -22.27 9.58
N TRP A 73 -15.43 -21.43 10.40
CA TRP A 73 -14.89 -20.15 10.80
C TRP A 73 -14.65 -20.09 12.30
N ALA A 74 -13.49 -19.57 12.69
CA ALA A 74 -13.13 -19.31 14.09
C ALA A 74 -12.74 -17.85 14.26
N VAL A 75 -12.92 -17.30 15.46
CA VAL A 75 -12.44 -15.96 15.79
C VAL A 75 -10.91 -15.93 15.73
N VAL A 76 -10.34 -14.84 15.20
CA VAL A 76 -8.89 -14.62 15.27
C VAL A 76 -8.58 -13.95 16.60
N ASP A 77 -7.94 -14.67 17.51
CA ASP A 77 -7.40 -14.07 18.73
C ASP A 77 -6.39 -12.98 18.39
N GLY A 78 -6.62 -11.77 18.94
CA GLY A 78 -5.83 -10.58 18.65
C GLY A 78 -6.23 -9.81 17.38
N GLY A 79 -7.13 -10.36 16.56
CA GLY A 79 -7.72 -9.64 15.42
C GLY A 79 -6.71 -9.21 14.35
N MET A 80 -5.64 -9.98 14.17
CA MET A 80 -4.56 -9.67 13.23
C MET A 80 -4.47 -10.66 12.06
N TRP A 81 -4.18 -10.17 10.87
CA TRP A 81 -3.89 -10.99 9.68
C TRP A 81 -2.66 -10.46 8.95
N ALA A 82 -2.01 -11.31 8.16
CA ALA A 82 -0.84 -10.90 7.39
C ALA A 82 -1.19 -10.54 5.94
N ASP A 83 -0.53 -9.51 5.40
CA ASP A 83 -0.52 -9.21 3.97
C ASP A 83 0.58 -10.00 3.22
N LYS A 84 0.76 -9.69 1.94
CA LYS A 84 1.81 -10.26 1.08
C LYS A 84 3.23 -10.04 1.64
N ASP A 85 3.48 -8.86 2.22
CA ASP A 85 4.80 -8.45 2.73
C ASP A 85 5.11 -9.04 4.11
N GLY A 86 4.17 -9.79 4.70
CA GLY A 86 4.28 -10.34 6.05
C GLY A 86 4.07 -9.29 7.15
N ARG A 87 3.56 -8.11 6.81
CA ARG A 87 3.09 -7.14 7.81
C ARG A 87 1.80 -7.65 8.42
N TRP A 88 1.62 -7.41 9.71
CA TRP A 88 0.40 -7.75 10.41
C TRP A 88 -0.54 -6.56 10.44
N LEU A 89 -1.75 -6.75 9.93
CA LEU A 89 -2.82 -5.77 9.87
C LEU A 89 -3.82 -6.05 10.99
N LYS A 90 -4.42 -4.99 11.54
CA LYS A 90 -5.53 -5.06 12.50
C LYS A 90 -6.49 -3.89 12.34
N ILE A 91 -7.72 -4.10 12.77
CA ILE A 91 -8.70 -3.03 12.97
C ILE A 91 -8.60 -2.55 14.42
N GLY A 92 -8.49 -1.24 14.61
CA GLY A 92 -8.45 -0.63 15.93
C GLY A 92 -8.71 0.87 15.83
N ASP A 93 -9.39 1.45 16.81
CA ASP A 93 -9.70 2.89 16.85
C ASP A 93 -10.38 3.41 15.57
N GLY A 94 -11.24 2.58 14.95
CA GLY A 94 -11.93 2.91 13.71
C GLY A 94 -11.04 3.00 12.47
N LYS A 95 -9.81 2.49 12.54
CA LYS A 95 -8.80 2.56 11.46
C LYS A 95 -8.17 1.20 11.18
N LEU A 96 -7.58 1.08 10.00
CA LEU A 96 -6.76 -0.06 9.62
C LEU A 96 -5.29 0.26 9.94
N TRP A 97 -4.68 -0.55 10.79
CA TRP A 97 -3.28 -0.41 11.21
C TRP A 97 -2.46 -1.58 10.70
N TRP A 98 -1.19 -1.35 10.41
CA TRP A 98 -0.21 -2.41 10.19
C TRP A 98 0.97 -2.33 11.15
N THR A 99 1.71 -3.42 11.27
CA THR A 99 3.00 -3.50 11.96
C THR A 99 3.92 -4.46 11.21
N ALA A 100 5.19 -4.11 11.11
CA ALA A 100 6.23 -4.97 10.54
C ALA A 100 7.13 -5.60 11.62
N ASP A 101 6.96 -5.21 12.89
CA ASP A 101 7.86 -5.54 14.00
C ASP A 101 7.18 -6.31 15.14
N GLY A 102 6.11 -7.04 14.80
CA GLY A 102 5.39 -7.89 15.75
C GLY A 102 4.54 -7.10 16.75
N GLY A 103 4.06 -5.92 16.36
CA GLY A 103 3.16 -5.11 17.17
C GLY A 103 3.86 -4.14 18.13
N LYS A 104 5.15 -3.86 17.92
CA LYS A 104 5.86 -2.83 18.72
C LYS A 104 5.53 -1.44 18.21
N ASN A 105 5.47 -1.26 16.90
CA ASN A 105 5.06 -0.02 16.25
C ASN A 105 3.91 -0.28 15.29
N PHE A 106 2.91 0.62 15.33
CA PHE A 106 1.78 0.60 14.41
C PHE A 106 1.77 1.87 13.56
N ALA A 107 1.41 1.71 12.29
CA ALA A 107 1.14 2.82 11.39
C ALA A 107 -0.18 2.57 10.66
N GLU A 108 -0.90 3.64 10.33
CA GLU A 108 -2.15 3.54 9.59
C GLU A 108 -1.84 3.08 8.17
N VAL A 109 -2.64 2.13 7.67
CA VAL A 109 -2.51 1.61 6.31
C VAL A 109 -3.01 2.67 5.33
N PRO A 110 -2.19 3.15 4.39
CA PRO A 110 -2.60 4.17 3.43
C PRO A 110 -3.84 3.74 2.65
N GLU A 111 -4.86 4.60 2.64
CA GLU A 111 -6.15 4.37 1.97
C GLU A 111 -6.85 3.06 2.37
N TRP A 112 -6.43 2.44 3.47
CA TRP A 112 -6.85 1.13 3.94
C TRP A 112 -6.74 0.04 2.87
N LYS A 113 -5.73 0.14 2.00
CA LYS A 113 -5.43 -0.81 0.91
C LYS A 113 -4.28 -1.74 1.30
N TRP A 114 -4.39 -3.02 0.97
CA TRP A 114 -3.29 -3.98 1.12
C TRP A 114 -3.32 -5.02 0.01
N GLU A 115 -2.15 -5.55 -0.34
CA GLU A 115 -2.02 -6.68 -1.26
C GLU A 115 -2.02 -7.99 -0.47
N ALA A 116 -2.88 -8.92 -0.85
CA ALA A 116 -2.91 -10.24 -0.25
C ALA A 116 -1.86 -11.17 -0.89
N PRO A 117 -1.54 -12.30 -0.24
CA PRO A 117 -0.58 -13.27 -0.77
C PRO A 117 -0.97 -13.88 -2.13
N ASP A 118 -2.25 -13.84 -2.50
CA ASP A 118 -2.74 -14.29 -3.81
C ASP A 118 -2.59 -13.23 -4.92
N GLY A 119 -1.94 -12.10 -4.64
CA GLY A 119 -1.68 -11.00 -5.57
C GLY A 119 -2.87 -10.06 -5.79
N LYS A 120 -4.01 -10.32 -5.15
CA LYS A 120 -5.16 -9.42 -5.21
C LYS A 120 -4.97 -8.25 -4.26
N TRP A 121 -5.43 -7.09 -4.70
CA TRP A 121 -5.54 -5.91 -3.86
C TRP A 121 -6.89 -5.90 -3.17
N TYR A 122 -6.87 -5.59 -1.88
CA TYR A 122 -8.05 -5.44 -1.05
C TYR A 122 -8.06 -4.06 -0.42
N LYS A 123 -9.25 -3.54 -0.15
CA LYS A 123 -9.41 -2.36 0.69
C LYS A 123 -10.70 -2.40 1.50
N PHE A 124 -10.70 -1.65 2.60
CA PHE A 124 -11.92 -1.33 3.33
C PHE A 124 -12.39 0.08 3.01
N ASP A 125 -13.70 0.29 2.97
CA ASP A 125 -14.29 1.63 3.07
C ASP A 125 -14.62 1.99 4.52
N ALA A 126 -15.11 3.20 4.75
CA ALA A 126 -15.50 3.70 6.07
C ALA A 126 -16.59 2.86 6.79
N LYS A 127 -17.27 1.97 6.07
CA LYS A 127 -18.28 1.04 6.62
C LYS A 127 -17.73 -0.38 6.79
N TRP A 128 -16.41 -0.57 6.67
CA TRP A 128 -15.76 -1.87 6.67
C TRP A 128 -16.23 -2.81 5.56
N THR A 129 -16.74 -2.25 4.45
CA THR A 129 -17.05 -3.04 3.27
C THR A 129 -15.74 -3.42 2.59
N LEU A 130 -15.57 -4.71 2.31
CA LEU A 130 -14.43 -5.20 1.55
C LEU A 130 -14.62 -4.95 0.05
N TRP A 131 -13.64 -4.31 -0.55
CA TRP A 131 -13.50 -4.16 -2.01
C TRP A 131 -12.26 -4.93 -2.47
N VAL A 132 -12.31 -5.42 -3.70
CA VAL A 132 -11.22 -6.20 -4.31
C VAL A 132 -10.89 -5.63 -5.68
N ASN A 133 -9.61 -5.69 -6.01
CA ASN A 133 -9.06 -5.39 -7.32
C ASN A 133 -8.04 -6.49 -7.71
N LYS A 134 -7.92 -6.77 -9.00
CA LYS A 134 -7.09 -7.84 -9.57
C LYS A 134 -6.12 -7.31 -10.60
#